data_AF-A0A955ZE24-F1
#
_entry.id   AF-A0A955ZE24-F1
#
_cell.length_a   1.000
_cell.length_b   1.000
_cell.length_c   1.000
_cell.angle_alpha   90.00
_cell.angle_beta   90.00
_cell.angle_gamma   90.00
#
_symmetry.space_group_name_H-M   'P 1'
#
loop_
_entity.id
_entity.type
_entity.pdbx_description
1 polymer ?
#
loop_
_entity_poly.entity_id
_entity_poly.type
_entity_poly.pdbx_seq_one_letter_code
_entity_poly.pdbx_strand_id
1 'polypeptide(L)'
;MQAKPPPETQATSQEPPATVTHSGDLASWKQDAEKRAHGRLPESPNKLRWSLRPTPPFPEHWPVTGTPTAVAYYAGAYVLGLPNLRDGEYSAGLAYRIEIRTDGSAATTILADPTREVGVQGVRPLTGDEVLIVKKRAEVEQALLAAARTGVMPNPDAANELRAYYKLWFSTNGIGSDIRKYHTEFAKWLGLP
;
A
#
# COMPACT_ATOMS: atom_id res chain seq x y z
N MET A 1 7.73 3.62 -56.23
CA MET A 1 7.87 4.01 -54.81
C MET A 1 6.94 3.13 -53.99
N GLN A 2 7.47 2.11 -53.32
CA GLN A 2 6.66 1.22 -52.47
C GLN A 2 6.59 1.81 -51.05
N ALA A 3 5.37 2.01 -50.56
CA ALA A 3 5.12 2.52 -49.22
C ALA A 3 5.52 1.48 -48.17
N LYS A 4 6.33 1.90 -47.21
CA LYS A 4 6.75 1.10 -46.05
C LYS A 4 5.56 0.91 -45.10
N PRO A 5 5.25 -0.31 -44.64
CA PRO A 5 4.15 -0.50 -43.69
C PRO A 5 4.51 0.13 -42.32
N PRO A 6 3.50 0.57 -41.55
CA PRO A 6 3.71 1.17 -40.24
C PRO A 6 4.21 0.14 -39.21
N PRO A 7 4.95 0.57 -38.18
CA PRO A 7 5.47 -0.34 -37.16
C PRO A 7 4.32 -0.93 -36.33
N GLU A 8 4.34 -2.26 -36.17
CA GLU A 8 3.46 -2.99 -35.28
C GLU A 8 3.67 -2.54 -33.83
N THR A 9 2.60 -2.04 -33.21
CA THR A 9 2.54 -1.79 -31.78
C THR A 9 2.65 -3.15 -31.07
N GLN A 10 3.82 -3.46 -30.50
CA GLN A 10 3.97 -4.60 -29.61
C GLN A 10 3.11 -4.37 -28.38
N ALA A 11 1.97 -5.06 -28.31
CA ALA A 11 1.21 -5.17 -27.08
C ALA A 11 2.12 -5.84 -26.03
N THR A 12 2.53 -5.08 -25.02
CA THR A 12 3.21 -5.63 -23.86
C THR A 12 2.22 -6.53 -23.16
N SER A 13 2.31 -7.85 -23.39
CA SER A 13 1.57 -8.85 -22.63
C SER A 13 1.94 -8.71 -21.15
N GLN A 14 1.10 -8.00 -20.39
CA GLN A 14 1.19 -8.00 -18.93
C GLN A 14 0.80 -9.39 -18.46
N GLU A 15 1.79 -10.16 -18.00
CA GLU A 15 1.59 -11.43 -17.33
C GLU A 15 0.62 -11.23 -16.15
N PRO A 16 -0.40 -12.09 -15.96
CA PRO A 16 -1.35 -11.93 -14.87
C PRO A 16 -0.63 -11.96 -13.51
N PRO A 17 -1.13 -11.22 -12.51
CA PRO A 17 -0.48 -11.13 -11.20
C PRO A 17 -0.36 -12.52 -10.57
N ALA A 18 0.86 -12.94 -10.28
CA ALA A 18 1.13 -14.19 -9.59
C ALA A 18 0.73 -14.07 -8.11
N THR A 19 -0.19 -14.92 -7.66
CA THR A 19 -0.57 -15.07 -6.25
C THR A 19 0.15 -16.27 -5.66
N VAL A 20 0.85 -16.05 -4.55
CA VAL A 20 1.54 -17.09 -3.79
C VAL A 20 0.96 -17.11 -2.38
N THR A 21 0.43 -18.26 -1.97
CA THR A 21 -0.08 -18.47 -0.61
C THR A 21 1.07 -18.86 0.32
N HIS A 22 1.18 -18.20 1.47
CA HIS A 22 2.22 -18.46 2.47
C HIS A 22 1.58 -18.80 3.82
N SER A 23 2.02 -19.89 4.45
CA SER A 23 1.77 -20.10 5.89
C SER A 23 2.95 -19.51 6.65
N GLY A 24 2.82 -18.28 7.16
CA GLY A 24 3.88 -17.57 7.88
C GLY A 24 3.42 -16.25 8.52
N ASP A 25 4.19 -15.74 9.47
CA ASP A 25 3.91 -14.50 10.20
C ASP A 25 4.24 -13.22 9.39
N LEU A 26 3.91 -12.05 9.96
CA LEU A 26 4.11 -10.75 9.32
C LEU A 26 5.60 -10.39 9.06
N ALA A 27 6.54 -11.03 9.74
CA ALA A 27 7.96 -10.76 9.59
C ALA A 27 8.56 -11.58 8.44
N SER A 28 8.14 -12.83 8.30
CA SER A 28 8.60 -13.75 7.26
C SER A 28 8.25 -13.26 5.85
N TRP A 29 7.05 -12.72 5.63
CA TRP A 29 6.69 -12.20 4.31
C TRP A 29 7.53 -10.99 3.88
N LYS A 30 7.97 -10.14 4.82
CA LYS A 30 8.72 -8.92 4.47
C LYS A 30 10.05 -9.28 3.81
N GLN A 31 10.74 -10.27 4.35
CA GLN A 31 11.99 -10.78 3.78
C GLN A 31 11.75 -11.45 2.41
N ASP A 32 10.68 -12.23 2.27
CA ASP A 32 10.31 -12.86 1.00
C ASP A 32 9.92 -11.83 -0.07
N ALA A 33 9.18 -10.79 0.30
CA ALA A 33 8.79 -9.70 -0.58
C ALA A 33 10.02 -8.90 -1.03
N GLU A 34 10.92 -8.55 -0.12
CA GLU A 34 12.18 -7.86 -0.45
C GLU A 34 13.04 -8.69 -1.42
N LYS A 35 13.16 -10.00 -1.19
CA LYS A 35 13.92 -10.91 -2.07
C LYS A 35 13.31 -10.98 -3.47
N ARG A 36 11.97 -11.04 -3.58
CA ARG A 36 11.26 -11.08 -4.88
C ARG A 36 11.24 -9.74 -5.60
N ALA A 37 11.33 -8.63 -4.86
CA ALA A 37 11.37 -7.29 -5.43
C ALA A 37 12.73 -6.94 -6.02
N HIS A 38 13.79 -7.66 -5.60
CA HIS A 38 15.18 -7.29 -5.88
C HIS A 38 15.61 -7.30 -7.37
N GLY A 39 14.72 -7.63 -8.31
CA GLY A 39 14.91 -7.45 -9.75
C GLY A 39 13.73 -6.80 -10.49
N ARG A 40 12.73 -6.29 -9.76
CA ARG A 40 11.52 -5.65 -10.32
C ARG A 40 11.35 -4.19 -9.90
N LEU A 41 12.27 -3.64 -9.12
CA LEU A 41 12.24 -2.23 -8.74
C LEU A 41 12.97 -1.40 -9.81
N PRO A 42 12.61 -0.12 -10.00
CA PRO A 42 13.22 0.71 -11.03
C PRO A 42 14.74 0.78 -10.84
N GLU A 43 15.52 0.33 -11.82
CA GLU A 43 16.95 0.58 -11.80
C GLU A 43 17.20 2.08 -12.02
N SER A 44 17.97 2.70 -11.13
CA SER A 44 18.37 4.09 -11.31
C SER A 44 19.80 4.27 -10.81
N PRO A 45 20.71 4.78 -11.67
CA PRO A 45 22.13 4.94 -11.34
C PRO A 45 22.40 5.93 -10.20
N ASN A 46 21.36 6.61 -9.73
CA ASN A 46 21.41 7.72 -8.78
C ASN A 46 20.60 7.45 -7.48
N LYS A 47 20.21 6.19 -7.20
CA LYS A 47 19.34 5.85 -6.06
C LYS A 47 20.00 4.81 -5.14
N LEU A 48 19.98 5.07 -3.82
CA LEU A 48 20.79 4.34 -2.83
C LEU A 48 20.40 2.88 -2.59
N ARG A 49 19.10 2.55 -2.76
CA ARG A 49 18.48 1.21 -2.78
C ARG A 49 17.00 1.40 -2.44
N TRP A 50 16.12 0.79 -3.22
CA TRP A 50 14.69 0.81 -2.90
C TRP A 50 14.41 -0.02 -1.64
N SER A 51 13.65 0.55 -0.72
CA SER A 51 13.16 -0.07 0.50
C SER A 51 11.66 -0.30 0.40
N LEU A 52 11.19 -1.50 0.77
CA LEU A 52 9.76 -1.78 0.85
C LEU A 52 9.20 -1.34 2.20
N ARG A 53 8.08 -0.61 2.19
CA ARG A 53 7.36 -0.24 3.41
C ARG A 53 5.92 -0.71 3.36
N PRO A 54 5.45 -1.48 4.35
CA PRO A 54 4.04 -1.80 4.47
C PRO A 54 3.26 -0.53 4.81
N THR A 55 2.08 -0.48 4.22
CA THR A 55 1.00 0.44 4.57
C THR A 55 0.33 -0.05 5.87
N PRO A 56 -0.50 0.78 6.51
CA PRO A 56 -1.43 0.29 7.52
C PRO A 56 -2.36 -0.80 6.94
N PRO A 57 -3.00 -1.63 7.77
CA PRO A 57 -3.99 -2.60 7.30
C PRO A 57 -5.16 -1.91 6.61
N PHE A 58 -5.75 -2.51 5.58
CA PHE A 58 -6.99 -2.07 4.98
C PHE A 58 -8.03 -3.17 5.10
N PRO A 59 -9.30 -2.84 5.39
CA PRO A 59 -10.32 -3.86 5.44
C PRO A 59 -10.61 -4.37 4.02
N GLU A 60 -10.70 -5.68 3.84
CA GLU A 60 -11.07 -6.29 2.55
C GLU A 60 -12.44 -5.78 2.08
N HIS A 61 -13.38 -5.62 3.01
CA HIS A 61 -14.70 -5.07 2.78
C HIS A 61 -15.03 -3.98 3.80
N TRP A 62 -15.75 -2.95 3.35
CA TRP A 62 -16.26 -1.90 4.23
C TRP A 62 -17.70 -1.55 3.87
N PRO A 63 -18.60 -1.35 4.86
CA PRO A 63 -18.40 -1.59 6.30
C PRO A 63 -18.12 -3.06 6.60
N VAL A 64 -17.58 -3.39 7.78
CA VAL A 64 -17.50 -4.79 8.22
C VAL A 64 -18.92 -5.29 8.53
N THR A 65 -19.31 -6.46 8.00
CA THR A 65 -20.73 -6.89 7.94
C THR A 65 -21.05 -8.14 8.77
N GLY A 66 -20.64 -8.20 10.04
CA GLY A 66 -20.96 -9.31 10.95
C GLY A 66 -20.24 -10.64 10.64
N THR A 67 -19.55 -10.73 9.51
CA THR A 67 -18.69 -11.85 9.15
C THR A 67 -17.24 -11.40 9.27
N PRO A 68 -16.36 -12.25 9.85
CA PRO A 68 -14.93 -11.98 9.85
C PRO A 68 -14.38 -11.85 8.42
N THR A 69 -13.55 -10.84 8.15
CA THR A 69 -12.95 -10.58 6.83
C THR A 69 -11.44 -10.51 6.94
N ALA A 70 -10.73 -10.73 5.82
CA ALA A 70 -9.29 -10.50 5.81
C ALA A 70 -8.97 -9.00 5.92
N VAL A 71 -7.71 -8.71 6.22
CA VAL A 71 -7.14 -7.37 6.06
C VAL A 71 -6.03 -7.42 5.03
N ALA A 72 -5.91 -6.37 4.23
CA ALA A 72 -4.89 -6.22 3.22
C ALA A 72 -3.81 -5.24 3.70
N TYR A 73 -2.54 -5.64 3.59
CA TYR A 73 -1.41 -4.74 3.65
C TYR A 73 -0.87 -4.58 2.23
N TYR A 74 -0.49 -3.37 1.87
CA TYR A 74 0.24 -3.11 0.63
C TYR A 74 1.66 -2.69 0.93
N ALA A 75 2.60 -3.07 0.07
CA ALA A 75 3.98 -2.59 0.16
C ALA A 75 4.29 -1.72 -1.06
N GLY A 76 4.61 -0.46 -0.82
CA GLY A 76 5.21 0.44 -1.81
C GLY A 76 6.73 0.43 -1.69
N ALA A 77 7.43 0.71 -2.79
CA ALA A 77 8.87 0.89 -2.76
C ALA A 77 9.24 2.37 -2.64
N TYR A 78 10.24 2.67 -1.81
CA TYR A 78 10.68 4.03 -1.50
C TYR A 78 12.20 4.15 -1.59
N VAL A 79 12.73 5.29 -2.00
CA VAL A 79 14.18 5.52 -2.02
C VAL A 79 14.56 6.99 -1.92
N LEU A 80 15.68 7.25 -1.25
CA LEU A 80 16.31 8.57 -1.22
C LEU A 80 17.13 8.78 -2.49
N GLY A 81 16.92 9.91 -3.17
CA GLY A 81 17.69 10.27 -4.36
C GLY A 81 19.08 10.80 -3.99
N LEU A 82 20.10 10.30 -4.68
CA LEU A 82 21.42 10.93 -4.80
C LEU A 82 21.56 11.52 -6.22
N PRO A 83 22.52 12.39 -6.53
CA PRO A 83 23.42 13.14 -5.63
C PRO A 83 22.76 14.38 -5.01
N ASN A 84 21.57 14.77 -5.46
CA ASN A 84 20.82 15.89 -4.92
C ASN A 84 19.86 15.37 -3.85
N LEU A 85 20.36 15.16 -2.63
CA LEU A 85 19.52 14.94 -1.45
C LEU A 85 18.55 16.12 -1.34
N ARG A 86 17.35 15.94 -1.85
CA ARG A 86 16.22 16.85 -1.68
C ARG A 86 15.45 16.38 -0.46
N ASP A 87 14.74 17.30 0.19
CA ASP A 87 13.79 17.01 1.27
C ASP A 87 12.57 16.26 0.71
N GLY A 88 12.79 15.05 0.23
CA GLY A 88 11.76 14.22 -0.36
C GLY A 88 12.23 12.81 -0.68
N GLU A 89 11.26 11.92 -0.76
CA GLU A 89 11.46 10.51 -1.01
C GLU A 89 10.81 10.13 -2.34
N TYR A 90 11.53 9.37 -3.16
CA TYR A 90 10.98 8.82 -4.38
C TYR A 90 10.13 7.60 -4.04
N SER A 91 8.90 7.58 -4.53
CA SER A 91 7.98 6.46 -4.32
C SER A 91 7.70 5.78 -5.66
N ALA A 92 7.68 4.44 -5.67
CA ALA A 92 7.18 3.65 -6.78
C ALA A 92 5.76 3.15 -6.49
N GLY A 93 5.13 2.58 -7.51
CA GLY A 93 3.84 1.92 -7.41
C GLY A 93 3.81 0.81 -6.36
N LEU A 94 2.61 0.34 -6.05
CA LEU A 94 2.42 -0.78 -5.13
C LEU A 94 3.07 -2.05 -5.73
N ALA A 95 3.96 -2.67 -4.97
CA ALA A 95 4.66 -3.88 -5.40
C ALA A 95 3.93 -5.16 -4.96
N TYR A 96 3.32 -5.15 -3.78
CA TYR A 96 2.66 -6.31 -3.20
C TYR A 96 1.36 -5.95 -2.51
N ARG A 97 0.44 -6.91 -2.51
CA ARG A 97 -0.71 -6.99 -1.62
C ARG A 97 -0.55 -8.25 -0.76
N ILE A 98 -0.72 -8.12 0.55
CA ILE A 98 -0.66 -9.22 1.51
C ILE A 98 -2.01 -9.26 2.23
N GLU A 99 -2.74 -10.34 2.06
CA GLU A 99 -4.01 -10.56 2.73
C GLU A 99 -3.78 -11.44 3.94
N ILE A 100 -4.14 -10.96 5.12
CA ILE A 100 -4.11 -11.72 6.36
C ILE A 100 -5.55 -12.10 6.70
N ARG A 101 -5.83 -13.40 6.63
CA ARG A 101 -7.13 -13.97 6.97
C ARG A 101 -7.30 -14.07 8.48
N THR A 102 -8.55 -14.31 8.88
CA THR A 102 -8.97 -14.36 10.29
C THR A 102 -8.42 -15.58 11.02
N ASP A 103 -8.10 -16.64 10.29
CA ASP A 103 -7.40 -17.84 10.78
C ASP A 103 -5.88 -17.65 10.92
N GLY A 104 -5.36 -16.45 10.61
CA GLY A 104 -3.94 -16.12 10.66
C GLY A 104 -3.15 -16.54 9.42
N SER A 105 -3.78 -17.17 8.42
CA SER A 105 -3.13 -17.47 7.15
C SER A 105 -2.89 -16.20 6.33
N ALA A 106 -1.81 -16.19 5.53
CA ALA A 106 -1.45 -15.06 4.69
C ALA A 106 -1.39 -15.45 3.20
N ALA A 107 -1.85 -14.55 2.33
CA ALA A 107 -1.68 -14.68 0.88
C ALA A 107 -0.97 -13.44 0.35
N THR A 108 0.06 -13.63 -0.48
CA THR A 108 0.83 -12.54 -1.07
C THR A 108 0.61 -12.53 -2.58
N THR A 109 0.13 -11.41 -3.10
CA THR A 109 -0.02 -11.16 -4.54
C THR A 109 1.00 -10.13 -4.98
N ILE A 110 1.77 -10.47 -6.03
CA ILE A 110 2.65 -9.51 -6.71
C ILE A 110 1.79 -8.63 -7.60
N LEU A 111 1.85 -7.32 -7.40
CA LEU A 111 1.13 -6.37 -8.22
C LEU A 111 1.97 -6.06 -9.47
N ALA A 112 1.31 -5.86 -10.61
CA ALA A 112 1.94 -5.92 -11.93
C ALA A 112 2.92 -4.78 -12.26
N ASP A 113 2.94 -3.69 -11.49
CA ASP A 113 3.72 -2.49 -11.83
C ASP A 113 4.46 -1.86 -10.62
N PRO A 114 5.44 -2.57 -10.04
CA PRO A 114 6.34 -2.00 -9.04
C PRO A 114 7.37 -1.02 -9.64
N THR A 115 7.47 -0.94 -10.97
CA THR A 115 8.50 -0.17 -11.70
C THR A 115 8.07 1.25 -12.05
N ARG A 116 6.78 1.58 -11.98
CA ARG A 116 6.31 2.95 -12.17
C ARG A 116 6.71 3.83 -10.99
N GLU A 117 7.59 4.80 -11.24
CA GLU A 117 7.81 5.90 -10.31
C GLU A 117 6.54 6.74 -10.22
N VAL A 118 5.99 6.88 -9.01
CA VAL A 118 4.76 7.65 -8.73
C VAL A 118 5.10 9.13 -8.54
N GLY A 119 6.30 9.43 -8.06
CA GLY A 119 6.85 10.77 -7.95
C GLY A 119 7.74 10.96 -6.73
N VAL A 120 7.94 12.21 -6.36
CA VAL A 120 8.68 12.62 -5.15
C VAL A 120 7.68 13.08 -4.10
N GLN A 121 7.69 12.43 -2.94
CA GLN A 121 6.95 12.83 -1.76
C GLN A 121 7.82 13.80 -0.94
N GLY A 122 7.46 15.08 -0.93
CA GLY A 122 8.12 16.04 -0.05
C GLY A 122 7.87 15.73 1.42
N VAL A 123 8.85 16.02 2.27
CA VAL A 123 8.66 15.96 3.74
C VAL A 123 8.27 17.33 4.26
N ARG A 124 7.22 17.38 5.09
CA ARG A 124 6.89 18.56 5.89
C ARG A 124 6.77 18.18 7.37
N PRO A 125 7.02 19.12 8.29
CA PRO A 125 6.69 18.90 9.69
C PRO A 125 5.19 18.60 9.86
N LEU A 126 4.88 17.68 10.77
CA LEU A 126 3.53 17.47 11.24
C LEU A 126 3.10 18.62 12.17
N THR A 127 1.85 19.02 12.08
CA THR A 127 1.21 19.92 13.05
C THR A 127 0.99 19.20 14.38
N GLY A 128 0.71 19.94 15.45
CA GLY A 128 0.43 19.36 16.77
C GLY A 128 -0.69 18.32 16.74
N ASP A 129 -1.78 18.61 16.04
CA ASP A 129 -2.93 17.71 15.89
C ASP A 129 -2.56 16.45 15.11
N GLU A 130 -1.77 16.58 14.04
CA GLU A 130 -1.31 15.43 13.25
C GLU A 130 -0.37 14.53 14.05
N VAL A 131 0.46 15.09 14.93
CA VAL A 131 1.29 14.31 15.86
C VAL A 131 0.40 13.48 16.79
N LEU A 132 -0.70 14.06 17.31
CA LEU A 132 -1.65 13.32 18.16
C LEU A 132 -2.34 12.20 17.39
N ILE A 133 -2.69 12.41 16.12
CA ILE A 133 -3.26 11.38 15.25
C ILE A 133 -2.27 10.23 15.03
N VAL A 134 -1.01 10.54 14.68
CA VAL A 134 0.02 9.52 14.41
C VAL A 134 0.37 8.73 15.68
N LYS A 135 0.34 9.36 16.86
CA LYS A 135 0.56 8.65 18.14
C LYS A 135 -0.46 7.56 18.41
N LYS A 136 -1.70 7.70 17.89
CA LYS A 136 -2.78 6.71 18.03
C LYS A 136 -2.74 5.59 17.00
N ARG A 137 -1.68 5.52 16.19
CA ARG A 137 -1.56 4.55 15.10
C ARG A 137 -1.82 3.12 15.57
N ALA A 138 -1.18 2.69 16.66
CA ALA A 138 -1.27 1.31 17.11
C ALA A 138 -2.71 0.96 17.54
N GLU A 139 -3.36 1.85 18.29
CA GLU A 139 -4.73 1.70 18.75
C GLU A 139 -5.72 1.65 17.58
N VAL A 140 -5.54 2.54 16.61
CA VAL A 140 -6.35 2.59 15.39
C VAL A 140 -6.21 1.32 14.55
N GLU A 141 -4.98 0.85 14.33
CA GLU A 141 -4.72 -0.38 13.58
C GLU A 141 -5.30 -1.60 14.32
N GLN A 142 -5.17 -1.66 15.65
CA GLN A 142 -5.78 -2.72 16.47
C GLN A 142 -7.31 -2.69 16.41
N ALA A 143 -7.93 -1.51 16.45
CA ALA A 143 -9.38 -1.38 16.33
C ALA A 143 -9.90 -1.88 14.98
N LEU A 144 -9.19 -1.58 13.89
CA LEU A 144 -9.54 -2.08 12.56
C LEU A 144 -9.37 -3.61 12.48
N LEU A 145 -8.27 -4.14 13.00
CA LEU A 145 -8.02 -5.59 13.04
C LEU A 145 -9.07 -6.32 13.87
N ALA A 146 -9.47 -5.78 15.02
CA ALA A 146 -10.54 -6.32 15.85
C ALA A 146 -11.88 -6.30 15.12
N ALA A 147 -12.18 -5.21 14.42
CA ALA A 147 -13.41 -5.10 13.63
C ALA A 147 -13.45 -6.12 12.48
N ALA A 148 -12.34 -6.28 11.75
CA ALA A 148 -12.22 -7.29 10.70
C ALA A 148 -12.35 -8.71 11.25
N ARG A 149 -11.80 -9.00 12.43
CA ARG A 149 -11.89 -10.34 13.06
C ARG A 149 -13.27 -10.67 13.61
N THR A 150 -13.98 -9.68 14.13
CA THR A 150 -15.29 -9.90 14.77
C THR A 150 -16.46 -9.65 13.82
N GLY A 151 -16.22 -8.99 12.69
CA GLY A 151 -17.27 -8.45 11.82
C GLY A 151 -18.02 -7.27 12.44
N VAL A 152 -17.59 -6.76 13.59
CA VAL A 152 -18.27 -5.69 14.33
C VAL A 152 -17.58 -4.36 14.07
N MET A 153 -18.36 -3.36 13.65
CA MET A 153 -17.82 -2.01 13.43
C MET A 153 -17.22 -1.45 14.73
N PRO A 154 -16.11 -0.69 14.64
CA PRO A 154 -15.60 0.05 15.79
C PRO A 154 -16.68 0.96 16.37
N ASN A 155 -16.63 1.20 17.69
CA ASN A 155 -17.50 2.19 18.33
C ASN A 155 -17.29 3.60 17.70
N PRO A 156 -18.23 4.55 17.89
CA PRO A 156 -18.16 5.84 17.21
C PRO A 156 -16.85 6.61 17.43
N ASP A 157 -16.27 6.55 18.63
CA ASP A 157 -15.02 7.25 18.95
C ASP A 157 -13.83 6.62 18.21
N ALA A 158 -13.70 5.30 18.28
CA ALA A 158 -12.67 4.55 17.55
C ALA A 158 -12.83 4.70 16.02
N ALA A 159 -14.06 4.75 15.52
CA ALA A 159 -14.35 5.00 14.11
C ALA A 159 -13.92 6.41 13.67
N ASN A 160 -14.08 7.42 14.52
CA ASN A 160 -13.61 8.78 14.25
C ASN A 160 -12.08 8.87 14.25
N GLU A 161 -11.40 8.20 15.19
CA GLU A 161 -9.94 8.13 15.24
C GLU A 161 -9.37 7.39 14.03
N LEU A 162 -9.99 6.26 13.65
CA LEU A 162 -9.69 5.52 12.43
C LEU A 162 -9.82 6.43 11.20
N ARG A 163 -10.92 7.17 11.09
CA ARG A 163 -11.14 8.10 9.98
C ARG A 163 -10.07 9.19 9.93
N ALA A 164 -9.72 9.79 11.07
CA ALA A 164 -8.71 10.84 11.14
C ALA A 164 -7.31 10.32 10.72
N TYR A 165 -6.92 9.16 11.23
CA TYR A 165 -5.65 8.53 10.91
C TYR A 165 -5.53 8.18 9.43
N TYR A 166 -6.52 7.49 8.83
CA TYR A 166 -6.42 7.12 7.42
C TYR A 166 -6.51 8.34 6.50
N LYS A 167 -7.31 9.36 6.83
CA LYS A 167 -7.31 10.64 6.07
C LYS A 167 -5.92 11.26 6.04
N LEU A 168 -5.28 11.39 7.21
CA LEU A 168 -3.92 11.91 7.30
C LEU A 168 -2.97 11.04 6.48
N TRP A 169 -3.02 9.73 6.66
CA TRP A 169 -2.17 8.78 5.93
C TRP A 169 -2.32 8.91 4.41
N PHE A 170 -3.54 8.96 3.88
CA PHE A 170 -3.79 9.16 2.45
C PHE A 170 -3.32 10.53 1.94
N SER A 171 -3.35 11.58 2.78
CA SER A 171 -2.90 12.92 2.39
C SER A 171 -1.38 13.06 2.36
N THR A 172 -0.67 12.24 3.15
CA THR A 172 0.79 12.33 3.27
C THR A 172 1.53 11.28 2.47
N ASN A 173 0.90 10.19 2.03
CA ASN A 173 1.58 9.08 1.35
C ASN A 173 1.23 9.03 -0.15
N GLY A 174 2.25 9.12 -1.00
CA GLY A 174 2.07 9.19 -2.46
C GLY A 174 1.41 7.97 -3.11
N ILE A 175 1.46 6.81 -2.45
CA ILE A 175 0.84 5.57 -2.94
C ILE A 175 -0.66 5.46 -2.59
N GLY A 176 -1.22 6.43 -1.86
CA GLY A 176 -2.60 6.39 -1.40
C GLY A 176 -3.61 6.30 -2.56
N SER A 177 -3.39 7.01 -3.67
CA SER A 177 -4.27 6.93 -4.85
C SER A 177 -4.36 5.51 -5.41
N ASP A 178 -3.24 4.78 -5.43
CA ASP A 178 -3.17 3.43 -5.98
C ASP A 178 -3.89 2.41 -5.08
N ILE A 179 -4.03 2.69 -3.78
CA ILE A 179 -4.75 1.81 -2.83
C ILE A 179 -6.27 2.00 -2.94
N ARG A 180 -6.75 3.22 -3.23
CA ARG A 180 -8.20 3.52 -3.28
C ARG A 180 -8.95 2.61 -4.24
N LYS A 181 -8.34 2.24 -5.37
CA LYS A 181 -8.95 1.34 -6.37
C LYS A 181 -9.24 -0.07 -5.84
N TYR A 182 -8.58 -0.47 -4.75
CA TYR A 182 -8.83 -1.76 -4.09
C TYR A 182 -9.79 -1.66 -2.90
N HIS A 183 -10.04 -0.45 -2.39
CA HIS A 183 -10.82 -0.20 -1.17
C HIS A 183 -11.83 0.95 -1.35
N THR A 184 -12.61 0.91 -2.44
CA THR A 184 -13.51 2.00 -2.84
C THR A 184 -14.49 2.41 -1.75
N GLU A 185 -15.17 1.45 -1.11
CA GLU A 185 -16.16 1.77 -0.07
C GLU A 185 -15.51 2.35 1.20
N PHE A 186 -14.31 1.88 1.55
CA PHE A 186 -13.55 2.45 2.66
C PHE A 186 -13.11 3.88 2.35
N ALA A 187 -12.58 4.12 1.14
CA ALA A 187 -12.20 5.47 0.69
C ALA A 187 -13.40 6.42 0.67
N LYS A 188 -14.58 5.95 0.22
CA LYS A 188 -15.83 6.70 0.24
C LYS A 188 -16.27 7.03 1.66
N TRP A 189 -16.18 6.09 2.60
CA TRP A 189 -16.48 6.35 4.01
C TRP A 189 -15.51 7.34 4.67
N LEU A 190 -14.26 7.39 4.21
CA LEU A 190 -13.30 8.43 4.58
C LEU A 190 -13.63 9.78 3.94
N GLY A 191 -14.55 9.86 2.97
CA GLY A 191 -14.85 11.10 2.23
C GLY A 191 -13.70 11.52 1.33
N LEU A 192 -12.93 10.55 0.82
CA LEU A 192 -11.89 10.80 -0.18
C LEU A 192 -12.52 10.79 -1.59
N PRO A 193 -12.05 11.65 -2.51
CA PRO A 193 -12.52 11.67 -3.89
C PRO A 193 -12.09 10.42 -4.68
#